data_AF-A0A5E4R1L0-F1
#
_entry.id   AF-A0A5E4R1L0-F1
#
_cell.length_a   1.000
_cell.length_b   1.000
_cell.length_c   1.000
_cell.angle_alpha   90.00
_cell.angle_beta   90.00
_cell.angle_gamma   90.00
#
_symmetry.space_group_name_H-M   'P 1'
#
loop_
_entity.id
_entity.type
_entity.pdbx_description
1 polymer ?
#
loop_
_entity_poly.entity_id
_entity_poly.type
_entity_poly.pdbx_seq_one_letter_code
_entity_poly.pdbx_strand_id
1 'polypeptide(L)'
;MTADIPEYDLLHAIGVPFSNPKTQYFDEGLDGFPAYGLKPGSDIKSPYRLFMPEKLYAEFSITATVRPANKDGGFLFSVVNPLETVVQLGVQLIQSGPGLTNISLLYTDANAYALSQTIASFVVPSFAKKWTRFGLRVSMENVTLFLNCLEFDSVLVKRNPTELVFDSASTLYVGQAGPLIKGAFHS
;
A
#
# COMPACT_ATOMS: atom_id res chain seq x y z
N MET A 1 7.27 29.13 10.16
CA MET A 1 5.96 28.47 10.06
C MET A 1 6.20 27.13 9.38
N THR A 2 6.28 26.05 10.15
CA THR A 2 6.26 24.69 9.59
C THR A 2 4.90 24.49 8.96
N ALA A 3 4.84 24.27 7.65
CA ALA A 3 3.61 23.87 7.00
C ALA A 3 3.15 22.56 7.64
N ASP A 4 1.90 22.51 8.09
CA ASP A 4 1.30 21.29 8.62
C ASP A 4 1.15 20.32 7.43
N ILE A 5 1.94 19.25 7.40
CA ILE A 5 1.90 18.27 6.31
C ILE A 5 0.74 17.32 6.62
N PRO A 6 -0.29 17.22 5.78
CA PRO A 6 -1.45 16.38 6.07
C PRO A 6 -1.05 14.91 6.11
N GLU A 7 -1.54 14.19 7.13
CA GLU A 7 -1.35 12.76 7.32
C GLU A 7 -2.68 12.02 7.15
N TYR A 8 -2.64 10.87 6.47
CA TYR A 8 -3.80 10.04 6.18
C TYR A 8 -3.55 8.62 6.69
N ASP A 9 -4.19 8.26 7.79
CA ASP A 9 -4.12 6.90 8.33
C ASP A 9 -5.18 6.00 7.66
N LEU A 10 -4.70 5.11 6.79
CA LEU A 10 -5.53 4.16 6.04
C LEU A 10 -6.07 3.02 6.91
N LEU A 11 -5.52 2.79 8.10
CA LEU A 11 -6.03 1.77 9.02
C LEU A 11 -7.41 2.14 9.57
N HIS A 12 -7.80 3.42 9.54
CA HIS A 12 -9.17 3.83 9.87
C HIS A 12 -10.23 3.23 8.93
N ALA A 13 -9.84 2.70 7.76
CA ALA A 13 -10.75 1.94 6.90
C ALA A 13 -11.13 0.57 7.49
N ILE A 14 -10.37 0.06 8.46
CA ILE A 14 -10.66 -1.19 9.16
C ILE A 14 -11.70 -0.91 10.25
N GLY A 15 -12.97 -1.18 9.93
CA GLY A 15 -14.07 -1.03 10.88
C GLY A 15 -13.95 -1.99 12.08
N VAL A 16 -14.17 -1.45 13.28
CA VAL A 16 -14.32 -2.20 14.53
C VAL A 16 -15.73 -1.94 15.09
N PRO A 17 -16.52 -2.97 15.44
CA PRO A 17 -16.18 -4.41 15.43
C PRO A 17 -15.96 -4.94 14.01
N PHE A 18 -15.09 -5.96 13.89
CA PHE A 18 -14.74 -6.55 12.60
C PHE A 18 -15.97 -7.13 11.89
N SER A 19 -16.11 -6.84 10.60
CA SER A 19 -17.19 -7.39 9.77
C SER A 19 -17.09 -8.91 9.65
N ASN A 20 -15.88 -9.49 9.67
CA ASN A 20 -15.64 -10.91 9.68
C ASN A 20 -14.48 -11.31 10.61
N PRO A 21 -14.77 -11.68 11.88
CA PRO A 21 -13.75 -12.09 12.85
C PRO A 21 -12.89 -13.30 12.45
N LYS A 22 -13.26 -14.05 11.39
CA LYS A 22 -12.45 -15.15 10.87
C LYS A 22 -11.31 -14.66 9.98
N THR A 23 -11.45 -13.48 9.37
CA THR A 23 -10.48 -12.90 8.45
C THR A 23 -9.87 -11.58 8.92
N GLN A 24 -10.48 -10.91 9.91
CA GLN A 24 -9.89 -9.77 10.61
C GLN A 24 -9.88 -10.02 12.13
N TYR A 25 -8.77 -9.70 12.79
CA TYR A 25 -8.61 -9.87 14.22
C TYR A 25 -7.59 -8.86 14.77
N PHE A 26 -7.55 -8.71 16.10
CA PHE A 26 -6.46 -8.00 16.76
C PHE A 26 -5.30 -8.96 17.00
N ASP A 27 -4.08 -8.50 16.75
CA ASP A 27 -2.82 -9.21 16.95
C ASP A 27 -1.85 -8.34 17.75
N GLU A 28 -0.78 -8.95 18.27
CA GLU A 28 0.30 -8.25 18.95
C GLU A 28 1.26 -7.65 17.92
N GLY A 29 1.30 -6.32 17.90
CA GLY A 29 2.13 -5.48 17.06
C GLY A 29 3.58 -5.41 17.51
N LEU A 30 4.33 -4.54 16.83
CA LEU A 30 5.68 -4.18 17.27
C LEU A 30 5.60 -3.54 18.66
N ASP A 31 6.52 -3.89 19.55
CA ASP A 31 6.63 -3.37 20.92
C ASP A 31 5.37 -3.56 21.79
N GLY A 32 4.50 -4.53 21.45
CA GLY A 32 3.30 -4.84 22.22
C GLY A 32 2.09 -3.93 21.94
N PHE A 33 2.20 -3.01 20.98
CA PHE A 33 1.06 -2.20 20.53
C PHE A 33 0.05 -3.07 19.76
N PRO A 34 -1.25 -2.74 19.74
CA PRO A 34 -2.22 -3.49 18.96
C PRO A 34 -1.93 -3.38 17.47
N ALA A 35 -2.07 -4.50 16.75
CA ALA A 35 -2.04 -4.56 15.30
C ALA A 35 -3.30 -5.21 14.74
N TYR A 36 -3.60 -4.94 13.48
CA TYR A 36 -4.65 -5.64 12.76
C TYR A 36 -4.05 -6.87 12.06
N GLY A 37 -4.60 -8.04 12.36
CA GLY A 37 -4.33 -9.27 11.63
C GLY A 37 -5.33 -9.45 10.50
N LEU A 38 -4.82 -9.80 9.32
CA LEU A 38 -5.60 -9.97 8.08
C LEU A 38 -5.30 -11.33 7.49
N LYS A 39 -6.34 -12.10 7.18
CA LYS A 39 -6.24 -13.36 6.43
C LYS A 39 -6.81 -13.21 5.02
N PRO A 40 -6.37 -14.05 4.07
CA PRO A 40 -6.96 -14.09 2.74
C PRO A 40 -8.49 -14.22 2.81
N GLY A 41 -9.18 -13.38 2.04
CA GLY A 41 -10.65 -13.24 2.10
C GLY A 41 -11.13 -12.11 3.02
N SER A 42 -10.22 -11.30 3.61
CA SER A 42 -10.59 -10.03 4.23
C SER A 42 -11.13 -9.05 3.16
N ASP A 43 -12.38 -8.61 3.30
CA ASP A 43 -13.00 -7.63 2.39
C ASP A 43 -13.13 -6.26 3.05
N ILE A 44 -12.00 -5.61 3.32
CA ILE A 44 -11.95 -4.23 3.83
C ILE A 44 -11.88 -3.29 2.63
N LYS A 45 -12.98 -2.58 2.39
CA LYS A 45 -13.07 -1.60 1.30
C LYS A 45 -13.95 -0.42 1.68
N SER A 46 -13.67 0.74 1.08
CA SER A 46 -14.42 1.97 1.30
C SER A 46 -14.22 2.94 0.14
N PRO A 47 -15.12 3.91 -0.09
CA PRO A 47 -14.83 5.04 -0.97
C PRO A 47 -13.53 5.73 -0.54
N TYR A 48 -12.57 5.91 -1.46
CA TYR A 48 -11.24 6.40 -1.09
C TYR A 48 -11.28 7.78 -0.41
N ARG A 49 -12.23 8.63 -0.80
CA ARG A 49 -12.41 10.02 -0.32
C ARG A 49 -12.63 10.14 1.19
N LEU A 50 -13.00 9.06 1.87
CA LEU A 50 -13.14 9.07 3.32
C LEU A 50 -11.78 9.05 4.04
N PHE A 51 -10.72 8.59 3.36
CA PHE A 51 -9.41 8.33 3.96
C PHE A 51 -8.25 8.99 3.21
N MET A 52 -8.49 9.51 2.00
CA MET A 52 -7.46 10.06 1.12
C MET A 52 -7.99 11.29 0.38
N PRO A 53 -7.11 12.23 -0.02
CA PRO A 53 -7.51 13.40 -0.78
C PRO A 53 -7.84 13.01 -2.23
N GLU A 54 -8.64 13.84 -2.91
CA GLU A 54 -8.95 13.67 -4.34
C GLU A 54 -7.70 13.75 -5.23
N LYS A 55 -6.73 14.57 -4.83
CA LYS A 55 -5.46 14.75 -5.52
C LYS A 55 -4.31 14.57 -4.55
N LEU A 56 -3.34 13.72 -4.88
CA LEU A 56 -2.09 13.63 -4.15
C LEU A 56 -1.16 14.77 -4.51
N TYR A 57 -0.42 15.26 -3.52
CA TYR A 57 0.74 16.11 -3.78
C TYR A 57 1.72 15.39 -4.71
N ALA A 58 2.44 16.18 -5.50
CA ALA A 58 3.49 15.67 -6.37
C ALA A 58 4.53 14.87 -5.58
N GLU A 59 4.85 15.33 -4.37
CA GLU A 59 5.79 14.69 -3.46
C GLU A 59 5.07 14.28 -2.18
N PHE A 60 5.29 13.04 -1.76
CA PHE A 60 4.63 12.47 -0.59
C PHE A 60 5.46 11.31 -0.04
N SER A 61 5.04 10.76 1.09
CA SER A 61 5.64 9.54 1.62
C SER A 61 4.55 8.55 2.04
N ILE A 62 4.85 7.26 1.88
CA ILE A 62 4.03 6.18 2.41
C ILE A 62 4.86 5.43 3.43
N THR A 63 4.35 5.25 4.65
CA THR A 63 5.01 4.46 5.69
C THR A 63 4.15 3.28 6.08
N ALA A 64 4.79 2.13 6.32
CA ALA A 64 4.09 0.94 6.76
C ALA A 64 4.93 0.17 7.79
N THR A 65 4.25 -0.40 8.79
CA THR A 65 4.80 -1.38 9.71
C THR A 65 4.01 -2.67 9.54
N VAL A 66 4.66 -3.72 9.06
CA VAL A 66 3.99 -4.95 8.62
C VAL A 66 4.73 -6.19 9.09
N ARG A 67 3.98 -7.28 9.23
CA ARG A 67 4.50 -8.64 9.45
C ARG A 67 3.74 -9.60 8.53
N PRO A 68 4.18 -9.82 7.28
CA PRO A 68 3.52 -10.78 6.40
C PRO A 68 3.59 -12.20 7.00
N ALA A 69 2.48 -12.94 7.00
CA ALA A 69 2.43 -14.29 7.57
C ALA A 69 3.24 -15.31 6.75
N ASN A 70 3.44 -15.03 5.46
CA ASN A 70 4.21 -15.85 4.53
C ASN A 70 4.92 -14.99 3.48
N LYS A 71 5.65 -15.65 2.59
CA LYS A 71 6.43 -15.02 1.51
C LYS A 71 5.58 -14.57 0.32
N ASP A 72 4.35 -15.08 0.19
CA ASP A 72 3.52 -14.84 -0.99
C ASP A 72 3.07 -13.37 -1.04
N GLY A 73 2.92 -12.75 0.13
CA GLY A 73 2.68 -11.32 0.26
C GLY A 73 1.26 -10.92 -0.16
N GLY A 74 1.13 -9.79 -0.84
CA GLY A 74 -0.14 -9.20 -1.27
C GLY A 74 -0.08 -7.67 -1.32
N PHE A 75 -1.21 -7.04 -1.59
CA PHE A 75 -1.36 -5.59 -1.47
C PHE A 75 -1.56 -5.19 -0.02
N LEU A 76 -0.73 -4.27 0.48
CA LEU A 76 -0.99 -3.65 1.77
C LEU A 76 -2.24 -2.78 1.72
N PHE A 77 -2.32 -1.96 0.67
CA PHE A 77 -3.51 -1.23 0.28
C PHE A 77 -3.48 -0.97 -1.23
N SER A 78 -4.64 -0.62 -1.77
CA SER A 78 -4.75 -0.10 -3.13
C SER A 78 -5.97 0.80 -3.29
N VAL A 79 -5.86 1.81 -4.14
CA VAL A 79 -6.98 2.60 -4.66
C VAL A 79 -7.23 2.13 -6.07
N VAL A 80 -8.36 1.49 -6.30
CA VAL A 80 -8.71 0.87 -7.58
C VAL A 80 -9.81 1.69 -8.26
N ASN A 81 -9.69 1.85 -9.58
CA ASN A 81 -10.68 2.55 -10.39
C ASN A 81 -12.08 1.91 -10.29
N PRO A 82 -13.16 2.60 -10.71
CA PRO A 82 -14.53 2.11 -10.58
C PRO A 82 -14.83 0.81 -11.34
N LEU A 83 -14.01 0.49 -12.36
CA LEU A 83 -14.11 -0.76 -13.11
C LEU A 83 -13.38 -1.93 -12.44
N GLU A 84 -12.71 -1.69 -11.30
CA GLU A 84 -11.91 -2.65 -10.56
C GLU A 84 -10.72 -3.26 -11.35
N THR A 85 -10.24 -2.58 -12.40
CA THR A 85 -9.21 -3.10 -13.32
C THR A 85 -7.85 -2.44 -13.19
N VAL A 86 -7.78 -1.22 -12.64
CA VAL A 86 -6.55 -0.42 -12.55
C VAL A 86 -6.32 0.05 -11.12
N VAL A 87 -5.15 -0.26 -10.57
CA VAL A 87 -4.64 0.33 -9.33
C VAL A 87 -4.08 1.72 -9.64
N GLN A 88 -4.77 2.75 -9.18
CA GLN A 88 -4.31 4.14 -9.28
C GLN A 88 -3.14 4.41 -8.34
N LEU A 89 -3.22 3.93 -7.10
CA LEU A 89 -2.15 3.98 -6.12
C LEU A 89 -2.17 2.69 -5.31
N GLY A 90 -1.02 2.08 -5.03
CA GLY A 90 -0.97 0.96 -4.09
C GLY A 90 0.45 0.55 -3.75
N VAL A 91 0.59 -0.17 -2.64
CA VAL A 91 1.86 -0.80 -2.26
C VAL A 91 1.66 -2.31 -2.24
N GLN A 92 2.50 -3.00 -3.01
CA GLN A 92 2.46 -4.44 -3.16
C GLN A 92 3.74 -5.07 -2.65
N LEU A 93 3.60 -6.14 -1.88
CA LEU A 93 4.68 -6.99 -1.42
C LEU A 93 4.55 -8.34 -2.12
N ILE A 94 5.56 -8.78 -2.85
CA ILE A 94 5.54 -10.12 -3.48
C ILE A 94 6.88 -10.82 -3.33
N GLN A 95 6.89 -12.14 -3.40
CA GLN A 95 8.15 -12.88 -3.45
C GLN A 95 8.91 -12.56 -4.75
N SER A 96 10.23 -12.36 -4.65
CA SER A 96 11.11 -12.15 -5.81
C SER A 96 12.35 -13.05 -5.76
N GLY A 97 12.10 -14.34 -5.57
CA GLY A 97 13.14 -15.38 -5.45
C GLY A 97 13.31 -15.94 -4.03
N PRO A 98 14.25 -16.89 -3.85
CA PRO A 98 14.52 -17.49 -2.54
C PRO A 98 15.03 -16.45 -1.55
N GLY A 99 14.32 -16.28 -0.43
CA GLY A 99 14.73 -15.36 0.65
C GLY A 99 14.63 -13.88 0.30
N LEU A 100 13.92 -13.53 -0.79
CA LEU A 100 13.76 -12.15 -1.27
C LEU A 100 12.30 -11.74 -1.36
N THR A 101 12.02 -10.50 -0.99
CA THR A 101 10.71 -9.85 -1.13
C THR A 101 10.89 -8.58 -1.96
N ASN A 102 9.96 -8.32 -2.86
CA ASN A 102 9.91 -7.10 -3.65
C ASN A 102 8.83 -6.17 -3.09
N ILE A 103 9.23 -4.93 -2.83
CA ILE A 103 8.33 -3.83 -2.44
C ILE A 103 8.09 -2.96 -3.67
N SER A 104 6.87 -2.96 -4.16
CA SER A 104 6.48 -2.25 -5.38
C SER A 104 5.49 -1.12 -5.08
N LEU A 105 5.76 0.06 -5.63
CA LEU A 105 4.83 1.18 -5.65
C LEU A 105 4.11 1.23 -6.99
N LEU A 106 2.79 1.07 -6.94
CA LEU A 106 1.91 1.26 -8.08
C LEU A 106 1.41 2.70 -8.09
N TYR A 107 1.45 3.33 -9.27
CA TYR A 107 1.02 4.70 -9.51
C TYR A 107 0.56 4.81 -10.96
N THR A 108 -0.73 5.01 -11.18
CA THR A 108 -1.34 4.95 -12.52
C THR A 108 -2.43 5.99 -12.69
N ASP A 109 -2.36 6.77 -13.77
CA ASP A 109 -3.53 7.51 -14.25
C ASP A 109 -4.53 6.55 -14.89
N ALA A 110 -5.66 6.32 -14.22
CA ALA A 110 -6.70 5.43 -14.73
C ALA A 110 -7.41 5.98 -15.99
N ASN A 111 -7.30 7.27 -16.29
CA ASN A 111 -7.86 7.86 -17.51
C ASN A 111 -6.94 7.68 -18.72
N ALA A 112 -5.62 7.65 -18.48
CA ALA A 112 -4.63 7.55 -19.56
C ALA A 112 -4.20 6.09 -19.84
N TYR A 113 -4.22 5.21 -18.84
CA TYR A 113 -3.70 3.86 -18.95
C TYR A 113 -4.77 2.80 -18.67
N ALA A 114 -4.83 1.79 -19.53
CA ALA A 114 -5.73 0.65 -19.37
C ALA A 114 -5.20 -0.42 -18.37
N LEU A 115 -3.93 -0.33 -17.96
CA LEU A 115 -3.26 -1.30 -17.08
C LEU A 115 -2.48 -0.59 -15.99
N SER A 116 -2.51 -1.16 -14.78
CA SER A 116 -1.75 -0.69 -13.62
C SER A 116 -0.24 -0.63 -13.89
N GLN A 117 0.40 0.45 -13.47
CA GLN A 117 1.83 0.69 -13.64
C GLN A 117 2.55 0.57 -12.29
N THR A 118 3.67 -0.15 -12.28
CA THR A 118 4.63 -0.14 -11.17
C THR A 118 5.72 0.88 -11.51
N ILE A 119 5.83 1.93 -10.72
CA ILE A 119 6.79 3.01 -10.97
C ILE A 119 8.11 2.82 -10.22
N ALA A 120 8.10 2.05 -9.13
CA ALA A 120 9.28 1.76 -8.34
C ALA A 120 9.17 0.36 -7.75
N SER A 121 10.30 -0.35 -7.68
CA SER A 121 10.36 -1.73 -7.22
C SER A 121 11.71 -1.97 -6.58
N PHE A 122 11.71 -2.53 -5.37
CA PHE A 122 12.91 -2.73 -4.56
C PHE A 122 12.97 -4.17 -4.07
N VAL A 123 14.01 -4.90 -4.45
CA VAL A 123 14.24 -6.27 -3.98
C VAL A 123 15.06 -6.23 -2.70
N VAL A 124 14.48 -6.74 -1.62
CA VAL A 124 15.05 -6.71 -0.26
C VAL A 124 15.11 -8.11 0.33
N PRO A 125 15.94 -8.35 1.36
CA PRO A 125 15.87 -9.59 2.13
C PRO A 125 14.45 -9.81 2.67
N SER A 126 13.95 -11.03 2.54
CA SER A 126 12.58 -11.35 2.95
C SER A 126 12.37 -11.15 4.44
N PHE A 127 11.23 -10.57 4.78
CA PHE A 127 10.77 -10.31 6.14
C PHE A 127 9.47 -11.05 6.47
N ALA A 128 9.17 -12.15 5.77
CA ALA A 128 8.07 -13.03 6.15
C ALA A 128 8.21 -13.45 7.63
N LYS A 129 7.11 -13.35 8.36
CA LYS A 129 6.97 -13.62 9.81
C LYS A 129 7.81 -12.71 10.71
N LYS A 130 8.30 -11.56 10.20
CA LYS A 130 9.07 -10.59 10.96
C LYS A 130 8.43 -9.21 10.83
N TRP A 131 8.29 -8.50 11.96
CA TRP A 131 7.91 -7.09 11.93
C TRP A 131 8.98 -6.29 11.18
N THR A 132 8.55 -5.50 10.21
CA THR A 132 9.41 -4.61 9.42
C THR A 132 8.73 -3.28 9.24
N ARG A 133 9.47 -2.20 9.50
CA ARG A 133 9.05 -0.84 9.20
C ARG A 133 9.72 -0.40 7.92
N PHE A 134 8.97 0.15 6.98
CA PHE A 134 9.54 0.78 5.79
C PHE A 134 8.80 2.05 5.41
N GLY A 135 9.48 2.89 4.64
CA GLY A 135 8.94 4.11 4.06
C GLY A 135 9.32 4.23 2.60
N LEU A 136 8.38 4.67 1.77
CA LEU A 136 8.61 5.07 0.39
C LEU A 136 8.47 6.58 0.32
N ARG A 137 9.58 7.29 0.10
CA ARG A 137 9.57 8.73 -0.19
C ARG A 137 9.47 8.91 -1.69
N VAL A 138 8.42 9.59 -2.14
CA VAL A 138 8.18 9.90 -3.55
C VAL A 138 8.52 11.37 -3.77
N SER A 139 9.53 11.64 -4.57
CA SER A 139 9.89 12.99 -5.03
C SER A 139 9.48 13.17 -6.50
N MET A 140 9.73 14.35 -7.05
CA MET A 140 9.50 14.64 -8.47
C MET A 140 10.22 13.66 -9.41
N GLU A 141 11.43 13.23 -9.07
CA GLU A 141 12.32 12.49 -9.98
C GLU A 141 12.62 11.07 -9.53
N ASN A 142 12.43 10.74 -8.25
CA ASN A 142 12.78 9.45 -7.71
C ASN A 142 11.79 8.94 -6.66
N VAL A 143 11.88 7.64 -6.41
CA VAL A 143 11.31 7.00 -5.24
C VAL A 143 12.46 6.43 -4.43
N THR A 144 12.53 6.75 -3.15
CA THR A 144 13.53 6.24 -2.21
C THR A 144 12.87 5.31 -1.20
N LEU A 145 13.40 4.10 -1.05
CA LEU A 145 12.98 3.16 -0.02
C LEU A 145 13.84 3.37 1.24
N PHE A 146 13.18 3.45 2.39
CA PHE A 146 13.79 3.37 3.71
C PHE A 146 13.35 2.09 4.40
N LEU A 147 14.28 1.29 4.92
CA LEU A 147 14.01 0.09 5.72
C LEU A 147 14.51 0.32 7.15
N ASN A 148 13.65 0.11 8.14
CA ASN A 148 13.98 0.28 9.56
C ASN A 148 14.72 1.61 9.83
N CYS A 149 14.22 2.70 9.24
CA CYS A 149 14.74 4.07 9.32
C CYS A 149 16.08 4.34 8.61
N LEU A 150 16.60 3.39 7.82
CA LEU A 150 17.80 3.58 7.01
C LEU A 150 17.43 3.63 5.53
N GLU A 151 18.05 4.55 4.78
CA GLU A 151 17.94 4.57 3.33
C GLU A 151 18.48 3.26 2.76
N PHE A 152 17.67 2.57 1.96
CA PHE A 152 18.02 1.30 1.35
C PHE A 152 18.50 1.50 -0.09
N ASP A 153 17.67 2.13 -0.93
CA ASP A 153 17.96 2.39 -2.34
C ASP A 153 17.01 3.46 -2.90
N SER A 154 17.37 4.05 -4.04
CA SER A 154 16.56 5.06 -4.73
C SER A 154 16.54 4.83 -6.24
N VAL A 155 15.35 4.83 -6.82
CA VAL A 155 15.15 4.61 -8.27
C VAL A 155 14.59 5.88 -8.93
N LEU A 156 15.11 6.24 -10.09
CA LEU A 156 14.56 7.32 -10.92
C LEU A 156 13.21 6.89 -11.51
N VAL A 157 12.24 7.79 -11.47
CA VAL A 157 10.88 7.54 -11.97
C VAL A 157 10.42 8.66 -12.89
N LYS A 158 9.63 8.31 -13.90
CA LYS A 158 8.86 9.28 -14.68
C LYS A 158 7.38 8.99 -14.44
N ARG A 159 6.70 9.92 -13.77
CA ARG A 159 5.28 9.81 -13.46
C ARG A 159 4.47 10.72 -14.35
N ASN A 160 3.39 10.19 -14.91
CA ASN A 160 2.39 10.95 -15.63
C ASN A 160 1.00 10.51 -15.14
N PRO A 161 0.24 11.40 -14.48
CA PRO A 161 0.55 12.78 -14.13
C PRO A 161 1.58 12.90 -12.99
N THR A 162 2.13 14.09 -12.80
CA THR A 162 2.99 14.40 -11.65
C THR A 162 2.22 14.36 -10.32
N GLU A 163 0.99 14.89 -10.32
CA GLU A 163 0.05 14.81 -9.21
C GLU A 163 -1.07 13.85 -9.59
N LEU A 164 -1.27 12.79 -8.80
CA LEU A 164 -2.28 11.79 -9.10
C LEU A 164 -3.66 12.31 -8.70
N VAL A 165 -4.58 12.35 -9.65
CA VAL A 165 -6.00 12.60 -9.40
C VAL A 165 -6.74 11.28 -9.42
N PHE A 166 -7.43 10.96 -8.33
CA PHE A 166 -8.21 9.74 -8.23
C PHE A 166 -9.56 9.89 -8.93
N ASP A 167 -10.06 8.81 -9.54
CA ASP A 167 -11.45 8.82 -10.02
C ASP A 167 -12.40 8.96 -8.82
N SER A 168 -13.42 9.80 -8.95
CA SER A 168 -14.40 10.09 -7.92
C SER A 168 -15.09 8.88 -7.28
N ALA A 169 -15.24 7.79 -8.04
CA ALA A 169 -15.89 6.56 -7.61
C ALA A 169 -14.88 5.43 -7.31
N SER A 170 -13.58 5.75 -7.21
CA SER A 170 -12.56 4.78 -6.84
C SER A 170 -12.76 4.23 -5.43
N THR A 171 -12.28 3.01 -5.23
CA THR A 171 -12.42 2.29 -3.96
C THR A 171 -11.04 2.06 -3.36
N LEU A 172 -10.88 2.44 -2.09
CA LEU A 172 -9.75 2.04 -1.27
C LEU A 172 -10.00 0.61 -0.76
N TYR A 173 -9.03 -0.27 -0.97
CA TYR A 173 -8.95 -1.60 -0.37
C TYR A 173 -7.76 -1.67 0.57
N VAL A 174 -7.94 -2.33 1.72
CA VAL A 174 -6.85 -2.69 2.63
C VAL A 174 -6.68 -4.19 2.61
N GLY A 175 -5.45 -4.66 2.38
CA GLY A 175 -5.12 -6.08 2.31
C GLY A 175 -5.49 -6.78 0.99
N GLN A 176 -5.88 -6.06 -0.07
CA GLN A 176 -6.15 -6.61 -1.42
C GLN A 176 -6.26 -5.48 -2.47
N ALA A 177 -6.50 -5.84 -3.74
CA ALA A 177 -6.77 -4.94 -4.85
C ALA A 177 -8.08 -5.24 -5.61
N GLY A 178 -9.15 -5.49 -4.87
CA GLY A 178 -10.46 -5.82 -5.46
C GLY A 178 -10.52 -7.22 -6.10
N PRO A 179 -11.70 -7.62 -6.59
CA PRO A 179 -11.98 -9.00 -6.98
C PRO A 179 -11.33 -9.40 -8.32
N LEU A 180 -11.05 -8.44 -9.22
CA LEU A 180 -10.43 -8.72 -10.52
C LEU A 180 -8.90 -8.80 -10.42
N ILE A 181 -8.26 -7.85 -9.74
CA ILE A 181 -6.79 -7.79 -9.59
C ILE A 181 -6.30 -8.71 -8.47
N LYS A 182 -7.07 -8.86 -7.38
CA LYS A 182 -6.80 -9.75 -6.24
C LYS A 182 -5.56 -9.34 -5.43
N GLY A 183 -4.65 -10.28 -5.15
CA GLY A 183 -3.46 -10.05 -4.32
C GLY A 183 -3.77 -9.91 -2.83
N ALA A 184 -4.60 -10.82 -2.29
CA ALA A 184 -4.95 -10.84 -0.88
C ALA A 184 -3.71 -10.96 0.00
N PHE A 185 -3.60 -10.07 0.98
CA PHE A 185 -2.52 -10.02 1.93
C PHE A 185 -2.84 -10.87 3.16
N HIS A 186 -1.81 -11.51 3.71
CA HIS A 186 -1.88 -12.28 4.93
C HIS A 186 -0.83 -11.75 5.91
N SER A 187 -1.27 -11.31 7.08
CA SER A 187 -0.43 -10.73 8.14
C SER A 187 -0.78 -11.25 9.52
#